data_AF-A0A6B2DZ79-F1
#
_entry.id   AF-A0A6B2DZ79-F1
#
_cell.length_a   1.000
_cell.length_b   1.000
_cell.length_c   1.000
_cell.angle_alpha   90.00
_cell.angle_beta   90.00
_cell.angle_gamma   90.00
#
_symmetry.space_group_name_H-M   'P 1'
#
loop_
_entity.id
_entity.type
_entity.pdbx_description
1 polymer ?
#
loop_
_entity_poly.entity_id
_entity_poly.type
_entity_poly.pdbx_seq_one_letter_code
_entity_poly.pdbx_strand_id
1 'polypeptide(L)'
;MPLLRLASALADGEPAQQVLVQLARVAQRRATEGALLDLKIVAESHERRGKSMELTTMIAARPIDFPEPDDIDQAVAQAGWRDVLSRSDLVALECVRIVGGWDGGANFRYASTETVRPNSRYGAEWARRLTVAGERTAFHEYLGGQSEPMVDPVSGAPAVRNSDGTLTVAVPQRLTVENGELAEVILDRPIWVRTGNGILQLAPQHYYYGINWGYGGSGPGSLALLIDRLLDDISAPAADNTDGAPDGLDRLTELQWPQEQVLTREMLEAARDGRSYRRPTPHSEEDDS
;
A
#
# COMPACT_ATOMS: atom_id res chain seq x y z
N MET A 1 20.46 13.58 8.92
CA MET A 1 19.19 12.92 8.58
C MET A 1 18.94 13.08 7.08
N PRO A 2 18.71 12.00 6.31
CA PRO A 2 18.57 12.06 4.85
C PRO A 2 17.47 13.03 4.37
N LEU A 3 16.33 13.08 5.07
CA LEU A 3 15.21 13.97 4.74
C LEU A 3 15.62 15.45 4.69
N LEU A 4 16.27 15.96 5.73
CA LEU A 4 16.73 17.36 5.77
C LEU A 4 17.87 17.63 4.80
N ARG A 5 18.71 16.62 4.53
CA ARG A 5 19.78 16.74 3.52
C ARG A 5 19.19 16.96 2.13
N LEU A 6 18.21 16.14 1.74
CA LEU A 6 17.56 16.29 0.44
C LEU A 6 16.74 17.59 0.38
N ALA A 7 15.96 17.91 1.42
CA ALA A 7 15.23 19.17 1.49
C ALA A 7 16.15 20.40 1.31
N SER A 8 17.34 20.39 1.90
CA SER A 8 18.30 21.50 1.79
C SER A 8 18.89 21.69 0.39
N ALA A 9 18.76 20.69 -0.50
CA ALA A 9 19.22 20.73 -1.88
C ALA A 9 18.12 21.12 -2.87
N LEU A 10 16.87 21.30 -2.41
CA LEU A 10 15.70 21.67 -3.21
C LEU A 10 15.38 23.16 -3.01
N ALA A 11 14.63 23.76 -3.94
CA ALA A 11 14.22 25.15 -3.77
C ALA A 11 13.12 25.26 -2.70
N ASP A 12 13.16 26.36 -1.94
CA ASP A 12 12.16 26.61 -0.90
C ASP A 12 10.75 26.72 -1.51
N GLY A 13 9.81 26.01 -0.90
CA GLY A 13 8.42 25.96 -1.36
C GLY A 13 8.13 24.92 -2.44
N GLU A 14 9.12 24.20 -2.97
CA GLU A 14 8.84 23.07 -3.87
C GLU A 14 8.09 21.95 -3.12
N PRO A 15 7.10 21.27 -3.72
CA PRO A 15 6.34 20.21 -3.07
C PRO A 15 7.23 19.12 -2.45
N ALA A 16 8.30 18.72 -3.14
CA ALA A 16 9.28 17.76 -2.64
C ALA A 16 10.01 18.25 -1.37
N GLN A 17 10.36 19.54 -1.31
CA GLN A 17 10.96 20.14 -0.13
C GLN A 17 9.96 20.12 1.04
N GLN A 18 8.71 20.49 0.78
CA GLN A 18 7.66 20.59 1.80
C GLN A 18 7.39 19.22 2.44
N VAL A 19 7.25 18.15 1.66
CA VAL A 19 6.99 16.80 2.22
C VAL A 19 8.14 16.27 3.05
N LEU A 20 9.38 16.55 2.66
CA LEU A 20 10.58 16.10 3.38
C LEU A 20 10.72 16.84 4.72
N VAL A 21 10.49 18.16 4.72
CA VAL A 21 10.49 18.97 5.94
C VAL A 21 9.34 18.58 6.85
N GLN A 22 8.15 18.36 6.29
CA GLN A 22 6.98 17.94 7.07
C GLN A 22 7.22 16.60 7.74
N LEU A 23 7.69 15.59 7.00
CA LEU A 23 8.01 14.29 7.57
C LEU A 23 9.09 14.40 8.67
N ALA A 24 10.09 15.25 8.47
CA ALA A 24 11.10 15.52 9.51
C ALA A 24 10.49 16.10 10.79
N ARG A 25 9.53 17.02 10.68
CA ARG A 25 8.83 17.63 11.82
C ARG A 25 7.92 16.64 12.53
N VAL A 26 7.15 15.83 11.79
CA VAL A 26 6.33 14.76 12.37
C VAL A 26 7.21 13.74 13.09
N ALA A 27 8.37 13.37 12.51
CA ALA A 27 9.38 12.53 13.16
C ALA A 27 9.86 13.09 14.49
N GLN A 28 10.21 14.37 14.52
CA GLN A 28 10.65 15.03 15.75
C GLN A 28 9.53 15.13 16.80
N ARG A 29 8.30 15.43 16.38
CA ARG A 29 7.12 15.50 17.27
C ARG A 29 6.86 14.15 17.94
N ARG A 30 6.75 13.07 17.17
CA ARG A 30 6.50 11.72 17.72
C ARG A 30 7.64 11.24 18.61
N ALA A 31 8.90 11.54 18.27
CA ALA A 31 10.04 11.23 19.13
C ALA A 31 9.95 11.98 20.47
N THR A 32 9.49 13.23 20.45
CA THR A 32 9.26 14.04 21.66
C THR A 32 8.14 13.45 22.52
N GLU A 33 7.00 13.08 21.91
CA GLU A 33 5.88 12.43 22.60
C GLU A 33 6.26 11.07 23.19
N GLY A 34 7.00 10.26 22.44
CA GLY A 34 7.53 8.98 22.92
C GLY A 34 8.46 9.16 24.13
N ALA A 35 9.39 10.11 24.06
CA ALA A 35 10.27 10.42 25.18
C ALA A 35 9.50 10.91 26.42
N LEU A 36 8.43 11.71 26.24
CA LEU A 36 7.56 12.13 27.35
C LEU A 36 6.80 10.95 27.97
N LEU A 37 6.33 10.00 27.16
CA LEU A 37 5.70 8.76 27.62
C LEU A 37 6.69 7.91 28.43
N ASP A 38 7.92 7.73 27.95
CA ASP A 38 8.97 6.99 28.65
C ASP A 38 9.29 7.63 30.01
N LEU A 39 9.39 8.96 30.07
CA LEU A 39 9.60 9.68 31.33
C LEU A 39 8.44 9.45 32.32
N LYS A 40 7.20 9.37 31.83
CA LYS A 40 6.02 9.03 32.66
C LYS A 40 6.12 7.60 33.19
N ILE A 41 6.51 6.64 32.37
CA ILE A 41 6.69 5.23 32.78
C ILE A 41 7.77 5.10 33.87
N VAL A 42 8.88 5.81 33.72
CA VAL A 42 9.95 5.85 34.73
C VAL A 42 9.44 6.46 36.05
N ALA A 43 8.72 7.59 35.99
CA ALA A 43 8.13 8.23 37.17
C ALA A 43 7.14 7.30 37.91
N GLU A 44 6.21 6.68 37.19
CA GLU A 44 5.26 5.72 37.76
C GLU A 44 5.96 4.50 38.37
N SER A 45 7.05 4.02 37.75
CA SER A 45 7.83 2.89 38.26
C SER A 45 8.52 3.24 39.58
N HIS A 46 9.00 4.48 39.72
CA HIS A 46 9.57 4.99 40.96
C HIS A 46 8.51 5.11 42.07
N GLU A 47 7.31 5.59 41.74
CA GLU A 47 6.20 5.70 42.69
C GLU A 47 5.74 4.33 43.19
N ARG A 48 5.58 3.35 42.30
CA ARG A 48 5.10 2.00 42.64
C ARG A 48 6.07 1.19 43.53
N ARG A 49 7.38 1.42 43.43
CA ARG A 49 8.38 0.66 44.22
C ARG A 49 8.63 1.21 45.63
N GLY A 50 8.13 2.42 45.93
CA GLY A 50 8.29 3.04 47.25
C GLY A 50 9.74 3.38 47.65
N LYS A 51 9.90 4.13 48.75
CA LYS A 51 11.17 4.70 49.25
C LYS A 51 12.26 3.69 49.66
N SER A 52 12.06 2.40 49.47
CA SER A 52 12.88 1.35 50.09
C SER A 52 14.01 0.80 49.22
N MET A 53 14.14 1.24 47.97
CA MET A 53 15.34 1.04 47.15
C MET A 53 15.89 2.41 46.73
N GLU A 54 17.21 2.57 46.81
CA GLU A 54 17.89 3.69 46.16
C GLU A 54 17.49 3.72 44.68
N LEU A 55 17.01 4.87 44.21
CA LEU A 55 16.66 5.07 42.81
C LEU A 55 17.94 4.93 41.99
N THR A 56 18.16 3.76 41.38
CA THR A 56 19.37 3.49 40.58
C THR A 56 19.35 4.17 39.21
N THR A 57 18.25 4.88 38.89
CA THR A 57 18.06 5.56 37.61
C THR A 57 17.67 7.01 37.86
N MET A 58 18.40 7.95 37.25
CA MET A 58 18.10 9.37 37.27
C MET A 58 17.86 9.89 35.86
N ILE A 59 16.93 10.83 35.72
CA ILE A 59 16.63 11.50 34.45
C ILE A 59 17.67 12.60 34.24
N ALA A 60 18.56 12.42 33.25
CA ALA A 60 19.62 13.37 32.94
C ALA A 60 19.17 14.54 32.06
N ALA A 61 18.15 14.34 31.21
CA ALA A 61 17.64 15.34 30.29
C ALA A 61 16.14 15.14 30.06
N ARG A 62 15.46 16.22 29.67
CA ARG A 62 14.05 16.22 29.25
C ARG A 62 13.97 16.71 27.81
N PRO A 63 13.04 16.17 27.00
CA PRO A 63 12.85 16.68 25.66
C PRO A 63 12.35 18.13 25.73
N ILE A 64 12.74 18.93 24.74
CA ILE A 64 12.18 20.26 24.52
C ILE A 64 10.79 20.07 23.93
N ASP A 65 9.82 20.89 24.35
CA ASP A 65 8.49 20.88 23.76
C ASP A 65 8.58 21.24 22.27
N PHE A 66 8.03 20.38 21.42
CA PHE A 66 8.11 20.52 19.97
C PHE A 66 6.71 20.78 19.43
N PRO A 67 6.46 21.87 18.70
CA PRO A 67 5.11 22.22 18.26
C PRO A 67 4.52 21.17 17.32
N GLU A 68 3.19 21.09 17.29
CA GLU A 68 2.48 20.25 16.32
C GLU A 68 2.80 20.73 14.89
N PRO A 69 3.23 19.84 13.98
CA PRO A 69 3.46 20.21 12.59
C PRO A 69 2.15 20.59 11.89
N ASP A 70 2.16 21.64 11.07
CA ASP A 70 1.02 22.02 10.23
C ASP A 70 0.70 20.91 9.22
N ASP A 71 -0.58 20.65 8.95
CA ASP A 71 -0.96 19.71 7.89
C ASP A 71 -0.53 20.22 6.50
N ILE A 72 -0.11 19.28 5.66
CA ILE A 72 0.15 19.55 4.24
C ILE A 72 -1.05 19.11 3.41
N ASP A 73 -1.40 19.92 2.40
CA ASP A 73 -2.42 19.52 1.43
C ASP A 73 -2.04 18.20 0.74
N GLN A 74 -3.01 17.30 0.61
CA GLN A 74 -2.77 15.95 0.09
C GLN A 74 -2.25 15.96 -1.35
N ALA A 75 -2.71 16.87 -2.20
CA ALA A 75 -2.25 16.95 -3.58
C ALA A 75 -0.79 17.44 -3.64
N VAL A 76 -0.41 18.39 -2.78
CA VAL A 76 0.99 18.80 -2.61
C VAL A 76 1.84 17.64 -2.11
N ALA A 77 1.33 16.86 -1.14
CA ALA A 77 2.05 15.71 -0.60
C ALA A 77 2.33 14.65 -1.68
N GLN A 78 1.31 14.28 -2.45
CA GLN A 78 1.43 13.31 -3.54
C GLN A 78 2.37 13.81 -4.64
N ALA A 79 2.29 15.09 -5.00
CA ALA A 79 3.21 15.69 -5.98
C ALA A 79 4.66 15.65 -5.49
N GLY A 80 4.92 16.04 -4.24
CA GLY A 80 6.25 16.02 -3.66
C GLY A 80 6.85 14.63 -3.59
N TRP A 81 6.07 13.63 -3.15
CA TRP A 81 6.55 12.25 -3.10
C TRP A 81 6.75 11.64 -4.48
N ARG A 82 5.91 11.96 -5.46
CA ARG A 82 6.15 11.56 -6.86
C ARG A 82 7.51 12.05 -7.33
N ASP A 83 7.83 13.31 -7.08
CA ASP A 83 9.10 13.90 -7.52
C ASP A 83 10.28 13.20 -6.81
N VAL A 84 10.20 12.95 -5.50
CA VAL A 84 11.24 12.21 -4.75
C VAL A 84 11.40 10.77 -5.29
N LEU A 85 10.31 10.04 -5.52
CA LEU A 85 10.32 8.66 -6.00
C LEU A 85 10.89 8.51 -7.41
N SER A 86 10.79 9.56 -8.24
CA SER A 86 11.31 9.62 -9.61
C SER A 86 12.80 9.94 -9.71
N ARG A 87 13.46 10.37 -8.62
CA ARG A 87 14.91 10.65 -8.61
C ARG A 87 15.73 9.37 -8.65
N SER A 88 16.96 9.41 -9.16
CA SER A 88 17.88 8.26 -9.23
C SER A 88 19.00 8.26 -8.18
N ASP A 89 19.05 9.28 -7.31
CA ASP A 89 20.11 9.39 -6.30
C ASP A 89 19.82 8.60 -5.01
N LEU A 90 20.90 8.21 -4.32
CA LEU A 90 20.83 7.42 -3.08
C LEU A 90 20.15 8.15 -1.92
N VAL A 91 20.21 9.49 -1.88
CA VAL A 91 19.58 10.25 -0.79
C VAL A 91 18.06 10.17 -0.93
N ALA A 92 17.52 10.21 -2.15
CA ALA A 92 16.11 9.97 -2.41
C ALA A 92 15.67 8.56 -1.99
N LEU A 93 16.45 7.51 -2.31
CA LEU A 93 16.20 6.15 -1.83
C LEU A 93 16.14 6.06 -0.30
N GLU A 94 17.09 6.69 0.40
CA GLU A 94 17.09 6.73 1.87
C GLU A 94 15.82 7.41 2.40
N CYS A 95 15.36 8.50 1.77
CA CYS A 95 14.11 9.16 2.14
C CYS A 95 12.89 8.25 1.94
N VAL A 96 12.82 7.54 0.81
CA VAL A 96 11.75 6.58 0.49
C VAL A 96 11.70 5.43 1.50
N ARG A 97 12.87 4.89 1.89
CA ARG A 97 12.94 3.85 2.93
C ARG A 97 12.47 4.34 4.29
N ILE A 98 12.81 5.58 4.66
CA ILE A 98 12.38 6.16 5.93
C ILE A 98 10.84 6.25 5.96
N VAL A 99 10.22 6.87 4.94
CA VAL A 99 8.76 7.05 4.93
C VAL A 99 8.02 5.70 4.81
N GLY A 100 8.50 4.78 3.98
CA GLY A 100 7.93 3.44 3.84
C GLY A 100 7.93 2.65 5.16
N GLY A 101 9.00 2.78 5.97
CA GLY A 101 9.06 2.18 7.30
C GLY A 101 8.22 2.90 8.37
N TRP A 102 7.68 4.08 8.07
CA TRP A 102 7.01 4.95 9.04
C TRP A 102 5.50 4.98 8.90
N ASP A 103 4.99 5.26 7.70
CA ASP A 103 3.55 5.35 7.41
C ASP A 103 3.12 4.43 6.26
N GLY A 104 4.00 3.51 5.83
CA GLY A 104 3.72 2.61 4.70
C GLY A 104 3.67 3.32 3.34
N GLY A 105 4.06 4.59 3.25
CA GLY A 105 3.91 5.36 2.01
C GLY A 105 2.47 5.80 1.78
N ALA A 106 1.75 6.24 2.82
CA ALA A 106 0.36 6.67 2.73
C ALA A 106 0.10 7.72 1.64
N ASN A 107 1.08 8.60 1.41
CA ASN A 107 1.04 9.63 0.37
C ASN A 107 1.70 9.23 -0.95
N PHE A 108 2.16 7.98 -1.09
CA PHE A 108 2.65 7.47 -2.36
C PHE A 108 1.47 7.15 -3.28
N ARG A 109 1.68 7.33 -4.59
CA ARG A 109 0.72 6.83 -5.59
C ARG A 109 0.58 5.30 -5.53
N TYR A 110 1.64 4.62 -5.11
CA TYR A 110 1.74 3.17 -5.00
C TYR A 110 2.13 2.82 -3.56
N ALA A 111 1.23 2.16 -2.84
CA ALA A 111 1.30 2.07 -1.39
C ALA A 111 1.80 0.72 -0.86
N SER A 112 1.65 -0.33 -1.65
CA SER A 112 2.14 -1.66 -1.30
C SER A 112 2.96 -2.24 -2.44
N THR A 113 3.56 -3.39 -2.19
CA THR A 113 4.28 -4.16 -3.20
C THR A 113 3.70 -5.56 -3.29
N GLU A 114 3.68 -6.10 -4.50
CA GLU A 114 3.23 -7.46 -4.78
C GLU A 114 4.26 -8.23 -5.58
N THR A 115 4.24 -9.55 -5.43
CA THR A 115 5.07 -10.46 -6.23
C THR A 115 4.20 -11.11 -7.29
N VAL A 116 4.50 -10.83 -8.56
CA VAL A 116 3.84 -11.43 -9.71
C VAL A 116 4.73 -12.53 -10.29
N ARG A 117 4.11 -13.70 -10.54
CA ARG A 117 4.77 -14.79 -11.28
C ARG A 117 4.43 -14.67 -12.76
N PRO A 118 5.40 -14.38 -13.65
CA PRO A 118 5.11 -14.21 -15.08
C PRO A 118 4.81 -15.52 -15.82
N ASN A 119 4.80 -16.67 -15.13
CA ASN A 119 4.39 -17.95 -15.67
C ASN A 119 2.94 -18.34 -15.30
N SER A 120 2.27 -17.60 -14.40
CA SER A 120 0.83 -17.78 -14.18
C SER A 120 0.05 -17.17 -15.34
N ARG A 121 -1.21 -17.56 -15.54
CA ARG A 121 -2.00 -17.10 -16.68
C ARG A 121 -2.11 -15.58 -16.73
N TYR A 122 -2.56 -14.96 -15.63
CA TYR A 122 -2.78 -13.52 -15.53
C TYR A 122 -1.47 -12.75 -15.31
N GLY A 123 -0.53 -13.34 -14.56
CA GLY A 123 0.82 -12.79 -14.41
C GLY A 123 1.55 -12.70 -15.75
N ALA A 124 1.43 -13.70 -16.62
CA ALA A 124 1.98 -13.68 -17.97
C ALA A 124 1.31 -12.62 -18.86
N GLU A 125 -0.01 -12.46 -18.77
CA GLU A 125 -0.75 -11.44 -19.51
C GLU A 125 -0.27 -10.04 -19.16
N TRP A 126 -0.21 -9.73 -17.87
CA TRP A 126 0.27 -8.44 -17.39
C TRP A 126 1.77 -8.23 -17.67
N ALA A 127 2.62 -9.25 -17.44
CA ALA A 127 4.06 -9.13 -17.63
C ALA A 127 4.46 -8.85 -19.09
N ARG A 128 3.68 -9.33 -20.08
CA ARG A 128 3.96 -9.12 -21.51
C ARG A 128 3.95 -7.65 -21.93
N ARG A 129 3.23 -6.78 -21.21
CA ARG A 129 3.16 -5.35 -21.55
C ARG A 129 4.22 -4.48 -20.87
N LEU A 130 4.96 -5.03 -19.91
CA LEU A 130 5.97 -4.27 -19.20
C LEU A 130 7.12 -3.88 -20.13
N THR A 131 7.61 -2.66 -19.94
CA THR A 131 8.79 -2.15 -20.67
C THR A 131 9.94 -1.97 -19.69
N VAL A 132 11.17 -2.18 -20.15
CA VAL A 132 12.36 -1.83 -19.37
C VAL A 132 12.36 -0.33 -19.11
N ALA A 133 12.61 0.07 -17.86
CA ALA A 133 12.67 1.48 -17.49
C ALA A 133 13.93 2.13 -18.08
N GLY A 134 13.79 3.35 -18.63
CA GLY A 134 14.92 4.09 -19.18
C GLY A 134 15.95 4.53 -18.13
N GLU A 135 15.50 4.80 -16.90
CA GLU A 135 16.35 5.15 -15.76
C GLU A 135 15.86 4.40 -14.51
N ARG A 136 16.81 3.96 -13.67
CA ARG A 136 16.51 3.39 -12.36
C ARG A 136 16.27 4.52 -11.36
N THR A 137 15.05 4.58 -10.85
CA THR A 137 14.67 5.58 -9.83
C THR A 137 14.76 4.99 -8.41
N ALA A 138 14.62 5.86 -7.41
CA ALA A 138 14.56 5.53 -5.99
C ALA A 138 13.46 4.50 -5.69
N PHE A 139 12.35 4.55 -6.43
CA PHE A 139 11.31 3.53 -6.28
C PHE A 139 11.77 2.16 -6.79
N HIS A 140 12.43 2.08 -7.95
CA HIS A 140 12.98 0.82 -8.45
C HIS A 140 14.03 0.23 -7.48
N GLU A 141 14.88 1.09 -6.90
CA GLU A 141 15.83 0.71 -5.86
C GLU A 141 15.14 0.20 -4.58
N TYR A 142 14.02 0.81 -4.21
CA TYR A 142 13.20 0.37 -3.09
C TYR A 142 12.55 -1.00 -3.34
N LEU A 143 12.10 -1.28 -4.57
CA LEU A 143 11.52 -2.57 -4.96
C LEU A 143 12.57 -3.70 -5.07
N GLY A 144 13.77 -3.39 -5.55
CA GLY A 144 14.86 -4.36 -5.70
C GLY A 144 16.07 -3.80 -6.44
N GLY A 145 17.09 -3.37 -5.69
CA GLY A 145 18.23 -2.63 -6.23
C GLY A 145 19.11 -3.36 -7.25
N GLN A 146 19.09 -4.70 -7.29
CA GLN A 146 19.84 -5.49 -8.29
C GLN A 146 18.97 -6.08 -9.39
N SER A 147 17.65 -5.86 -9.32
CA SER A 147 16.65 -6.44 -10.23
C SER A 147 16.39 -5.52 -11.43
N GLU A 148 16.19 -6.03 -12.64
CA GLU A 148 16.03 -5.20 -13.86
C GLU A 148 14.81 -4.26 -13.72
N PRO A 149 14.98 -2.93 -13.85
CA PRO A 149 13.90 -1.99 -13.63
C PRO A 149 12.92 -2.01 -14.80
N MET A 150 11.63 -2.08 -14.50
CA MET A 150 10.54 -2.15 -15.45
C MET A 150 9.44 -1.15 -15.09
N VAL A 151 8.63 -0.76 -16.06
CA VAL A 151 7.44 0.08 -15.85
C VAL A 151 6.25 -0.54 -16.54
N ASP A 152 5.10 -0.52 -15.87
CA ASP A 152 3.81 -0.75 -16.49
C ASP A 152 3.34 0.51 -17.22
N PRO A 153 3.26 0.53 -18.56
CA PRO A 153 2.89 1.72 -19.31
C PRO A 153 1.43 2.15 -19.10
N VAL A 154 0.57 1.27 -18.59
CA VAL A 154 -0.84 1.59 -18.31
C VAL A 154 -0.98 2.34 -17.00
N SER A 155 -0.45 1.78 -15.91
CA SER A 155 -0.61 2.33 -14.56
C SER A 155 0.51 3.31 -14.17
N GLY A 156 1.60 3.33 -14.95
CA GLY A 156 2.86 3.99 -14.59
C GLY A 156 3.60 3.30 -13.44
N ALA A 157 3.13 2.13 -12.98
CA ALA A 157 3.68 1.47 -11.82
C ALA A 157 5.12 1.01 -12.06
N PRO A 158 6.08 1.35 -11.18
CA PRO A 158 7.39 0.76 -11.21
C PRO A 158 7.32 -0.71 -10.81
N ALA A 159 8.11 -1.52 -11.50
CA ALA A 159 8.31 -2.94 -11.23
C ALA A 159 9.79 -3.27 -11.37
N VAL A 160 10.21 -4.40 -10.83
CA VAL A 160 11.55 -4.95 -11.03
C VAL A 160 11.47 -6.44 -11.31
N ARG A 161 12.30 -6.93 -12.24
CA ARG A 161 12.46 -8.35 -12.51
C ARG A 161 13.60 -8.92 -11.70
N ASN A 162 13.25 -9.84 -10.80
CA ASN A 162 14.19 -10.51 -9.92
C ASN A 162 14.98 -11.59 -10.67
N SER A 163 16.09 -12.01 -10.08
CA SER A 163 16.97 -13.03 -10.67
C SER A 163 16.30 -14.40 -10.82
N ASP A 164 15.28 -14.71 -10.01
CA ASP A 164 14.48 -15.93 -10.09
C ASP A 164 13.37 -15.86 -11.16
N GLY A 165 13.28 -14.75 -11.88
CA GLY A 165 12.28 -14.49 -12.91
C GLY A 165 10.95 -13.95 -12.38
N THR A 166 10.73 -13.84 -11.08
CA THR A 166 9.56 -13.17 -10.52
C THR A 166 9.62 -11.66 -10.72
N LEU A 167 8.48 -11.00 -10.61
CA LEU A 167 8.36 -9.55 -10.70
C LEU A 167 7.92 -9.00 -9.35
N THR A 168 8.64 -8.04 -8.79
CA THR A 168 8.18 -7.23 -7.66
C THR A 168 7.64 -5.93 -8.21
N VAL A 169 6.40 -5.57 -7.88
CA VAL A 169 5.71 -4.41 -8.47
C VAL A 169 5.07 -3.55 -7.39
N ALA A 170 5.10 -2.23 -7.58
CA ALA A 170 4.37 -1.30 -6.73
C ALA A 170 2.88 -1.29 -7.11
N VAL A 171 2.00 -1.51 -6.14
CA VAL A 171 0.55 -1.60 -6.36
C VAL A 171 -0.07 -0.21 -6.22
N PRO A 172 -0.86 0.25 -7.19
CA PRO A 172 -1.48 1.57 -7.12
C PRO A 172 -2.55 1.64 -6.03
N GLN A 173 -2.74 2.83 -5.43
CA GLN A 173 -3.88 3.06 -4.54
C GLN A 173 -5.20 3.32 -5.29
N ARG A 174 -5.14 3.59 -6.60
CA ARG A 174 -6.28 3.90 -7.48
C ARG A 174 -5.98 3.45 -8.90
N LEU A 175 -6.98 2.96 -9.64
CA LEU A 175 -6.85 2.77 -11.08
C LEU A 175 -7.10 4.09 -11.83
N THR A 176 -6.66 4.16 -13.08
CA THR A 176 -6.89 5.33 -13.93
C THR A 176 -8.25 5.21 -14.64
N VAL A 177 -9.01 6.32 -14.67
CA VAL A 177 -10.39 6.37 -15.18
C VAL A 177 -10.49 6.05 -16.67
N GLU A 178 -9.41 6.27 -17.42
CA GLU A 178 -9.29 6.01 -18.85
C GLU A 178 -9.45 4.53 -19.20
N ASN A 179 -9.39 3.63 -18.21
CA ASN A 179 -9.57 2.20 -18.42
C ASN A 179 -11.04 1.77 -18.52
N GLY A 180 -12.00 2.66 -18.28
CA GLY A 180 -13.43 2.34 -18.32
C GLY A 180 -13.92 1.72 -17.01
N GLU A 181 -15.02 0.97 -17.05
CA GLU A 181 -15.66 0.43 -15.84
C GLU A 181 -15.05 -0.90 -15.36
N LEU A 182 -15.36 -1.32 -14.13
CA LEU A 182 -15.03 -2.65 -13.62
C LEU A 182 -15.76 -3.72 -14.45
N ALA A 183 -15.03 -4.64 -15.06
CA ALA A 183 -15.61 -5.75 -15.82
C ALA A 183 -15.49 -7.09 -15.07
N GLU A 184 -14.33 -7.36 -14.48
CA GLU A 184 -14.07 -8.60 -13.76
C GLU A 184 -13.11 -8.36 -12.58
N VAL A 185 -13.31 -9.14 -11.52
CA VAL A 185 -12.32 -9.33 -10.45
C VAL A 185 -11.83 -10.76 -10.53
N ILE A 186 -10.52 -10.94 -10.59
CA ILE A 186 -9.89 -12.25 -10.76
C ILE A 186 -9.17 -12.60 -9.47
N LEU A 187 -9.64 -13.67 -8.82
CA LEU A 187 -9.10 -14.18 -7.58
C LEU A 187 -7.86 -15.04 -7.86
N ASP A 188 -6.72 -14.38 -7.87
CA ASP A 188 -5.39 -14.99 -8.04
C ASP A 188 -4.42 -14.33 -7.04
N ARG A 189 -3.16 -14.75 -7.02
CA ARG A 189 -2.10 -14.12 -6.21
C ARG A 189 -1.07 -13.45 -7.12
N PRO A 190 -1.13 -12.12 -7.30
CA PRO A 190 -2.04 -11.14 -6.65
C PRO A 190 -3.46 -11.12 -7.25
N ILE A 191 -4.39 -10.42 -6.59
CA ILE A 191 -5.76 -10.20 -7.11
C ILE A 191 -5.71 -9.20 -8.27
N TRP A 192 -6.42 -9.50 -9.34
CA TRP A 192 -6.47 -8.64 -10.53
C TRP A 192 -7.86 -8.03 -10.75
N VAL A 193 -7.86 -6.88 -11.40
CA VAL A 193 -9.03 -6.21 -11.93
C VAL A 193 -8.91 -6.19 -13.45
N ARG A 194 -9.95 -6.65 -14.15
CA ARG A 194 -10.12 -6.39 -15.57
C ARG A 194 -11.15 -5.30 -15.76
N THR A 195 -10.81 -4.35 -16.61
CA THR A 195 -11.67 -3.20 -16.96
C THR A 195 -12.43 -3.46 -18.27
N GLY A 196 -13.48 -2.68 -18.53
CA GLY A 196 -14.39 -2.86 -19.67
C GLY A 196 -13.71 -2.79 -21.05
N ASN A 197 -12.56 -2.12 -21.14
CA ASN A 197 -11.72 -2.11 -22.35
C ASN A 197 -10.77 -3.32 -22.46
N GLY A 198 -10.88 -4.29 -21.55
CA GLY A 198 -10.09 -5.52 -21.53
C GLY A 198 -8.75 -5.42 -20.80
N ILE A 199 -8.37 -4.25 -20.28
CA ILE A 199 -7.07 -4.07 -19.63
C ILE A 199 -7.06 -4.71 -18.24
N LEU A 200 -6.10 -5.62 -18.02
CA LEU A 200 -5.81 -6.28 -16.75
C LEU A 200 -4.89 -5.42 -15.89
N GLN A 201 -5.23 -5.17 -14.63
CA GLN A 201 -4.43 -4.40 -13.67
C GLN A 201 -4.40 -5.09 -12.31
N LEU A 202 -3.38 -4.80 -11.52
CA LEU A 202 -3.38 -5.17 -10.10
C LEU A 202 -4.55 -4.47 -9.41
N ALA A 203 -5.27 -5.19 -8.55
CA ALA A 203 -6.31 -4.58 -7.74
C ALA A 203 -5.70 -3.51 -6.83
N PRO A 204 -6.30 -2.31 -6.72
CA PRO A 204 -5.77 -1.26 -5.85
C PRO A 204 -5.62 -1.70 -4.41
N GLN A 205 -4.54 -1.28 -3.77
CA GLN A 205 -4.28 -1.60 -2.36
C GLN A 205 -3.97 -0.34 -1.56
N HIS A 206 -4.46 -0.33 -0.33
CA HIS A 206 -4.15 0.70 0.64
C HIS A 206 -2.85 0.33 1.36
N TYR A 207 -2.11 1.33 1.85
CA TYR A 207 -0.82 1.11 2.52
C TYR A 207 -0.91 0.24 3.78
N TYR A 208 -2.08 0.20 4.41
CA TYR A 208 -2.33 -0.52 5.66
C TYR A 208 -3.25 -1.75 5.51
N TYR A 209 -4.23 -1.70 4.59
CA TYR A 209 -5.25 -2.74 4.47
C TYR A 209 -4.96 -3.60 3.24
N GLY A 210 -4.58 -4.86 3.51
CA GLY A 210 -4.40 -5.87 2.47
C GLY A 210 -5.73 -6.48 2.05
N ILE A 211 -5.81 -6.93 0.79
CA ILE A 211 -6.98 -7.59 0.22
C ILE A 211 -6.74 -9.10 0.07
N ASN A 212 -7.75 -9.91 0.34
CA ASN A 212 -7.69 -11.37 0.21
C ASN A 212 -9.09 -11.97 0.05
N TRP A 213 -9.23 -13.30 -0.08
CA TRP A 213 -10.52 -13.99 -0.20
C TRP A 213 -10.50 -15.37 0.47
N GLY A 214 -11.67 -16.00 0.65
CA GLY A 214 -11.79 -17.42 1.00
C GLY A 214 -11.78 -17.76 2.48
N TYR A 215 -11.90 -16.76 3.36
CA TYR A 215 -12.04 -16.94 4.80
C TYR A 215 -12.85 -15.77 5.37
N GLY A 216 -13.20 -15.80 6.66
CA GLY A 216 -13.80 -14.65 7.34
C GLY A 216 -12.73 -13.75 7.96
N GLY A 217 -12.80 -12.44 7.75
CA GLY A 217 -11.91 -11.47 8.39
C GLY A 217 -11.52 -10.27 7.52
N SER A 218 -10.42 -9.61 7.89
CA SER A 218 -10.06 -8.28 7.37
C SER A 218 -9.74 -8.24 5.88
N GLY A 219 -9.03 -9.23 5.34
CA GLY A 219 -8.64 -9.27 3.92
C GLY A 219 -9.85 -9.36 2.98
N PRO A 220 -10.76 -10.33 3.20
CA PRO A 220 -12.03 -10.47 2.50
C PRO A 220 -12.94 -9.25 2.63
N GLY A 221 -13.10 -8.70 3.84
CA GLY A 221 -13.88 -7.47 4.03
C GLY A 221 -13.28 -6.26 3.27
N SER A 222 -11.95 -6.11 3.28
CA SER A 222 -11.28 -5.07 2.48
C SER A 222 -11.48 -5.29 0.98
N LEU A 223 -11.46 -6.54 0.51
CA LEU A 223 -11.75 -6.87 -0.89
C LEU A 223 -13.21 -6.55 -1.25
N ALA A 224 -14.17 -6.87 -0.39
CA ALA A 224 -15.57 -6.57 -0.60
C ALA A 224 -15.82 -5.06 -0.71
N LEU A 225 -15.20 -4.27 0.19
CA LEU A 225 -15.28 -2.81 0.15
C LEU A 225 -14.62 -2.22 -1.10
N LEU A 226 -13.49 -2.77 -1.53
CA LEU A 226 -12.85 -2.37 -2.78
C LEU A 226 -13.79 -2.64 -3.97
N ILE A 227 -14.39 -3.82 -4.04
CA ILE A 227 -15.31 -4.19 -5.12
C ILE A 227 -16.50 -3.23 -5.17
N ASP A 228 -17.13 -2.96 -4.02
CA ASP A 228 -18.28 -2.05 -3.93
C ASP A 228 -17.95 -0.67 -4.51
N ARG A 229 -16.79 -0.12 -4.13
CA ARG A 229 -16.27 1.15 -4.64
C ARG A 229 -16.01 1.12 -6.15
N LEU A 230 -15.33 0.08 -6.64
CA LEU A 230 -14.96 -0.05 -8.06
C LEU A 230 -16.16 -0.29 -8.99
N LEU A 231 -17.24 -0.86 -8.46
CA LEU A 231 -18.50 -1.01 -9.21
C LEU A 231 -19.12 0.36 -9.55
N ASP A 232 -18.98 1.34 -8.65
CA ASP A 232 -19.50 2.70 -8.82
C ASP A 232 -18.51 3.63 -9.53
N ASP A 233 -17.22 3.53 -9.20
CA ASP A 233 -16.15 4.34 -9.78
C ASP A 233 -14.84 3.54 -9.84
N ILE A 234 -14.36 3.24 -11.06
CA ILE A 234 -13.10 2.50 -11.26
C ILE A 234 -11.88 3.20 -10.64
N SER A 235 -11.95 4.52 -10.47
CA SER A 235 -10.87 5.36 -9.94
C SER A 235 -10.98 5.62 -8.44
N ALA A 236 -11.96 4.99 -7.79
CA ALA A 236 -12.16 5.04 -6.36
C ALA A 236 -10.89 4.63 -5.59
N PRO A 237 -10.68 5.17 -4.38
CA PRO A 237 -9.55 4.78 -3.55
C PRO A 237 -9.64 3.29 -3.18
N ALA A 238 -8.47 2.67 -3.01
CA ALA A 238 -8.35 1.36 -2.39
C ALA A 238 -9.11 1.30 -1.05
N ALA A 239 -9.48 0.09 -0.63
CA ALA A 239 -10.16 -0.12 0.65
C ALA A 239 -9.26 0.32 1.81
N ASP A 240 -9.74 1.30 2.58
CA ASP A 240 -9.11 1.89 3.75
C ASP A 240 -9.81 1.43 5.06
N ASN A 241 -10.61 0.37 4.95
CA ASN A 241 -11.30 -0.27 6.06
C ASN A 241 -11.64 -1.72 5.67
N THR A 242 -12.05 -2.52 6.64
CA THR A 242 -12.55 -3.89 6.46
C THR A 242 -14.06 -3.97 6.41
N ASP A 243 -14.76 -2.88 6.77
CA ASP A 243 -16.21 -2.82 6.90
C ASP A 243 -16.81 -1.78 5.94
N GLY A 244 -18.11 -1.90 5.68
CA GLY A 244 -18.89 -0.92 4.92
C GLY A 244 -19.31 -1.38 3.53
N ALA A 245 -18.88 -2.57 3.10
CA ALA A 245 -19.44 -3.23 1.93
C ALA A 245 -20.85 -3.79 2.25
N PRO A 246 -21.72 -3.97 1.24
CA PRO A 246 -22.96 -4.71 1.41
C PRO A 246 -22.73 -6.19 1.78
N ASP A 247 -23.54 -6.74 2.70
CA ASP A 247 -23.43 -8.11 3.24
C ASP A 247 -23.30 -9.22 2.17
N GLY A 248 -23.84 -9.00 0.97
CA GLY A 248 -23.72 -9.96 -0.12
C GLY A 248 -22.32 -10.00 -0.73
N LEU A 249 -21.61 -8.87 -0.82
CA LEU A 249 -20.21 -8.82 -1.25
C LEU A 249 -19.27 -9.37 -0.18
N ASP A 250 -19.54 -9.11 1.10
CA ASP A 250 -18.79 -9.74 2.19
C ASP A 250 -18.88 -11.27 2.08
N ARG A 251 -20.10 -11.82 2.09
CA ARG A 251 -20.30 -13.26 1.93
C ARG A 251 -19.71 -13.81 0.65
N LEU A 252 -19.71 -13.04 -0.45
CA LEU A 252 -19.12 -13.47 -1.71
C LEU A 252 -17.61 -13.67 -1.60
N THR A 253 -16.90 -12.72 -0.99
CA THR A 253 -15.44 -12.74 -0.87
C THR A 253 -14.94 -13.71 0.20
N GLU A 254 -15.77 -14.06 1.18
CA GLU A 254 -15.47 -15.09 2.18
C GLU A 254 -15.56 -16.52 1.62
N LEU A 255 -16.21 -16.75 0.46
CA LEU A 255 -16.30 -18.07 -0.14
C LEU A 255 -14.93 -18.58 -0.60
N GLN A 256 -14.69 -19.88 -0.39
CA GLN A 256 -13.50 -20.58 -0.86
C GLN A 256 -13.53 -20.78 -2.38
N TRP A 257 -13.21 -19.71 -3.10
CA TRP A 257 -13.00 -19.76 -4.54
C TRP A 257 -11.63 -20.37 -4.88
N PRO A 258 -11.55 -21.21 -5.93
CA PRO A 258 -10.27 -21.65 -6.45
C PRO A 258 -9.47 -20.45 -6.99
N GLN A 259 -8.15 -20.62 -7.10
CA GLN A 259 -7.30 -19.65 -7.81
C GLN A 259 -7.74 -19.52 -9.27
N GLU A 260 -7.43 -18.37 -9.86
CA GLU A 260 -7.82 -17.97 -11.22
C GLU A 260 -9.33 -17.82 -11.43
N GLN A 261 -10.14 -17.87 -10.36
CA GLN A 261 -11.58 -17.66 -10.45
C GLN A 261 -11.89 -16.23 -10.91
N VAL A 262 -12.73 -16.13 -11.93
CA VAL A 262 -13.24 -14.87 -12.45
C VAL A 262 -14.60 -14.57 -11.84
N LEU A 263 -14.73 -13.43 -11.19
CA LEU A 263 -15.98 -12.85 -10.72
C LEU A 263 -16.39 -11.76 -11.73
N THR A 264 -17.44 -12.01 -12.51
CA THR A 264 -17.93 -11.06 -13.52
C THR A 264 -18.66 -9.89 -12.87
N ARG A 265 -18.69 -8.72 -13.53
CA ARG A 265 -19.46 -7.56 -13.07
C ARG A 265 -20.90 -7.91 -12.68
N GLU A 266 -21.61 -8.68 -13.51
CA GLU A 266 -22.99 -9.12 -13.24
C GLU A 266 -23.10 -9.89 -11.91
N MET A 267 -22.14 -10.76 -11.62
CA MET A 267 -22.11 -11.52 -10.38
C MET A 267 -21.79 -10.64 -9.17
N LEU A 268 -20.88 -9.68 -9.32
CA LEU A 268 -20.55 -8.71 -8.29
C LEU A 268 -21.75 -7.81 -7.97
N GLU A 269 -22.44 -7.31 -8.99
CA GLU A 269 -23.68 -6.53 -8.84
C GLU A 269 -24.80 -7.38 -8.22
N ALA A 270 -24.97 -8.63 -8.65
CA ALA A 270 -25.94 -9.53 -8.04
C ALA A 270 -25.66 -9.76 -6.55
N ALA A 271 -24.40 -9.98 -6.18
CA ALA A 271 -24.00 -10.10 -4.78
C ALA A 271 -24.25 -8.80 -4.01
N ARG A 272 -23.88 -7.64 -4.57
CA ARG A 272 -24.13 -6.32 -3.98
C ARG A 272 -25.61 -6.07 -3.69
N ASP A 273 -26.49 -6.46 -4.62
CA ASP A 273 -27.94 -6.29 -4.52
C ASP A 273 -28.62 -7.38 -3.67
N GLY A 274 -27.87 -8.36 -3.15
CA GLY A 274 -28.44 -9.52 -2.43
C GLY A 274 -29.20 -10.51 -3.32
N ARG A 275 -28.99 -10.45 -4.64
CA ARG A 275 -29.55 -11.38 -5.62
C ARG A 275 -28.74 -12.68 -5.66
N SER A 276 -29.38 -13.75 -6.14
CA SER A 276 -28.74 -15.06 -6.30
C SER A 276 -27.74 -15.06 -7.45
N TYR A 277 -26.58 -15.66 -7.22
CA TYR A 277 -25.51 -15.89 -8.20
C TYR A 277 -24.96 -17.31 -8.10
N ARG A 278 -24.23 -17.75 -9.12
CA ARG A 278 -23.60 -19.07 -9.14
C ARG A 278 -22.45 -19.11 -8.12
N ARG A 279 -22.54 -20.03 -7.16
CA ARG A 279 -21.51 -20.26 -6.13
C ARG A 279 -20.38 -21.16 -6.65
N PRO A 280 -19.20 -21.17 -6.00
CA PRO A 280 -18.16 -22.13 -6.33
C PRO A 280 -18.68 -23.53 -6.08
N THR A 281 -18.32 -24.47 -6.95
CA THR A 281 -18.51 -25.89 -6.66
C THR A 281 -17.53 -26.25 -5.53
N PRO A 282 -17.98 -26.89 -4.44
CA PRO A 282 -17.06 -27.39 -3.41
C PRO A 282 -16.02 -28.29 -4.07
N HIS A 283 -14.73 -28.16 -3.73
CA HIS A 283 -13.77 -29.21 -4.04
C HIS A 283 -14.21 -30.47 -3.31
N SER A 284 -14.52 -31.52 -4.06
CA SER A 284 -14.60 -32.88 -3.52
C SER A 284 -13.20 -33.27 -3.04
N GLU A 285 -13.09 -33.77 -1.81
CA GLU A 285 -11.84 -34.24 -1.17
C GLU A 285 -11.15 -35.43 -1.90
N GLU A 286 -11.55 -35.77 -3.14
CA GLU A 286 -11.09 -36.97 -3.84
C GLU A 286 -9.95 -36.73 -4.85
N ASP A 287 -9.54 -35.49 -5.12
CA ASP A 287 -8.52 -35.19 -6.15
C ASP A 287 -7.07 -35.04 -5.61
N ASP A 288 -6.84 -35.25 -4.31
CA ASP A 288 -5.49 -35.33 -3.70
C ASP A 288 -5.12 -36.78 -3.30
N SER A 289 -5.03 -37.67 -4.29
CA SER A 289 -4.43 -39.01 -4.14
C SER A 289 -3.47 -39.35 -5.27
#